data_AF-A0A1A1ZDT7-F1
#
_entry.id   AF-A0A1A1ZDT7-F1
#
_cell.length_a   1.000
_cell.length_b   1.000
_cell.length_c   1.000
_cell.angle_alpha   90.00
_cell.angle_beta   90.00
_cell.angle_gamma   90.00
#
_symmetry.space_group_name_H-M   'P 1'
#
loop_
_entity.id
_entity.type
_entity.pdbx_description
1 polymer ?
#
loop_
_entity_poly.entity_id
_entity_poly.type
_entity_poly.pdbx_seq_one_letter_code
_entity_poly.pdbx_strand_id
1 'polypeptide(L)'
;MFPAGAVDSIEAANDLVVTMCIESVGEPPSSVVELVDALIECGEEVCWVERPADSRGVIVETKQPEDGLLNYLLSETMDRGLAVYDLELFRLYDPRGRVDIDVKIQSDVALPYLTPTLLRDLVLRPTWPRPDDPFFIVERGEELYVQVYRGEDGSYTLEHRDGGADAHFRYCSTEISLLADVMWAWVIEDSRWRTAVAWTPLQIAETDDQDLWRPTAGSLHIAENSDLELTFDDTDGEPFLAYHAGNPDNEKDADGRLIPLGWVLHVSDEEEIATGVLGFDDVEEAAAKAKDHLGPPATKAPRHISLRSEHRDDGSWLNLDATLGDDGSLHINGQDFGPVTRMISSDGEYEYFYTIAAENVPALVIALGGEPGTDIIDLLAQRYRGDASYQLEREIRSSGIDYQFTNYS
;
A
#
# COMPACT_ATOMS: atom_id res chain seq x y z
N MET A 1 0.17 14.93 -17.48
CA MET A 1 -1.20 15.26 -17.92
C MET A 1 -1.22 15.41 -19.44
N PHE A 2 -2.25 14.90 -20.11
CA PHE A 2 -2.32 14.85 -21.59
C PHE A 2 -3.78 14.83 -22.08
N PRO A 3 -4.08 15.08 -23.37
CA PRO A 3 -5.45 15.01 -23.89
C PRO A 3 -6.14 13.69 -23.56
N ALA A 4 -7.37 13.76 -23.06
CA ALA A 4 -8.13 12.58 -22.68
C ALA A 4 -8.33 11.66 -23.90
N GLY A 5 -8.02 10.37 -23.74
CA GLY A 5 -8.01 9.41 -24.84
C GLY A 5 -6.81 9.41 -25.75
N ALA A 6 -5.76 10.15 -25.43
CA ALA A 6 -4.46 9.96 -26.07
C ALA A 6 -3.89 8.55 -25.83
N VAL A 7 -4.28 7.92 -24.70
CA VAL A 7 -3.90 6.56 -24.32
C VAL A 7 -5.13 5.79 -23.84
N ASP A 8 -5.08 4.47 -23.91
CA ASP A 8 -6.14 3.55 -23.50
C ASP A 8 -5.72 2.59 -22.37
N SER A 9 -4.46 2.66 -21.92
CA SER A 9 -3.93 1.85 -20.83
C SER A 9 -2.87 2.60 -20.01
N ILE A 10 -2.55 2.06 -18.83
CA ILE A 10 -1.47 2.56 -17.96
C ILE A 10 -0.10 2.39 -18.65
N GLU A 11 0.12 1.29 -19.36
CA GLU A 11 1.35 1.03 -20.12
C GLU A 11 1.53 2.09 -21.23
N ALA A 12 0.48 2.37 -21.98
CA ALA A 12 0.52 3.42 -23.00
C ALA A 12 0.74 4.81 -22.38
N ALA A 13 0.20 5.07 -21.18
CA ALA A 13 0.47 6.30 -20.44
C ALA A 13 1.94 6.41 -20.01
N ASN A 14 2.54 5.32 -19.52
CA ASN A 14 3.97 5.24 -19.20
C ASN A 14 4.84 5.48 -20.43
N ASP A 15 4.59 4.77 -21.53
CA ASP A 15 5.32 4.94 -22.78
C ASP A 15 5.23 6.38 -23.29
N LEU A 16 4.04 6.99 -23.21
CA LEU A 16 3.85 8.38 -23.56
C LEU A 16 4.72 9.31 -22.71
N VAL A 17 4.71 9.16 -21.38
CA VAL A 17 5.55 9.95 -20.48
C VAL A 17 7.04 9.76 -20.79
N VAL A 18 7.51 8.53 -20.99
CA VAL A 18 8.90 8.25 -21.37
C VAL A 18 9.29 8.99 -22.65
N THR A 19 8.44 8.94 -23.69
CA THR A 19 8.73 9.69 -24.93
C THR A 19 8.68 11.21 -24.73
N MET A 20 7.82 11.71 -23.85
CA MET A 20 7.76 13.13 -23.48
C MET A 20 8.98 13.57 -22.67
N CYS A 21 9.70 12.65 -22.00
CA CYS A 21 10.96 12.93 -21.31
C CYS A 21 12.17 12.97 -22.26
N ILE A 22 12.11 12.27 -23.40
CA ILE A 22 13.24 12.19 -24.35
C ILE A 22 13.32 13.45 -25.23
N GLU A 23 12.20 13.82 -25.85
CA GLU A 23 12.16 14.94 -26.80
C GLU A 23 10.89 15.77 -26.61
N SER A 24 10.89 17.00 -27.12
CA SER A 24 9.70 17.87 -27.16
C SER A 24 9.21 17.97 -28.61
N VAL A 25 7.91 17.81 -28.82
CA VAL A 25 7.31 17.69 -30.15
C VAL A 25 6.12 18.64 -30.29
N GLY A 26 6.23 19.58 -31.23
CA GLY A 26 5.13 20.45 -31.64
C GLY A 26 4.65 21.41 -30.56
N GLU A 27 3.68 22.25 -30.92
CA GLU A 27 3.07 23.21 -30.00
C GLU A 27 2.01 22.52 -29.12
N PRO A 28 1.90 22.91 -27.83
CA PRO A 28 0.90 22.35 -26.93
C PRO A 28 -0.54 22.68 -27.36
N PRO A 29 -1.51 21.77 -27.11
CA PRO A 29 -2.92 22.07 -27.29
C PRO A 29 -3.36 23.25 -26.41
N SER A 30 -4.35 24.03 -26.85
CA SER A 30 -4.83 25.19 -26.08
C SER A 30 -5.29 24.83 -24.67
N SER A 31 -5.92 23.65 -24.49
CA SER A 31 -6.34 23.17 -23.16
C SER A 31 -5.15 22.92 -22.23
N VAL A 32 -4.00 22.49 -22.76
CA VAL A 32 -2.76 22.29 -22.01
C VAL A 32 -2.12 23.63 -21.67
N VAL A 33 -2.13 24.59 -22.59
CA VAL A 33 -1.66 25.96 -22.32
C VAL A 33 -2.46 26.60 -21.20
N GLU A 34 -3.79 26.56 -21.27
CA GLU A 34 -4.66 27.12 -20.23
C GLU A 34 -4.48 26.44 -18.87
N LEU A 35 -4.24 25.13 -18.85
CA LEU A 35 -3.90 24.40 -17.62
C LEU A 35 -2.57 24.89 -17.05
N VAL A 36 -1.52 24.99 -17.88
CA VAL A 36 -0.21 25.46 -17.43
C VAL A 36 -0.29 26.86 -16.84
N ASP A 37 -1.05 27.77 -17.47
CA ASP A 37 -1.30 29.10 -16.94
C ASP A 37 -1.98 29.05 -15.56
N ALA A 38 -2.99 28.18 -15.37
CA ALA A 38 -3.64 27.98 -14.07
C ALA A 38 -2.71 27.39 -13.00
N LEU A 39 -1.81 26.49 -13.37
CA LEU A 39 -0.83 25.91 -12.43
C LEU A 39 0.23 26.94 -12.00
N ILE A 40 0.63 27.83 -12.89
CA ILE A 40 1.54 28.94 -12.55
C ILE A 40 0.89 29.87 -11.51
N GLU A 41 -0.42 30.08 -11.58
CA GLU A 41 -1.17 30.88 -10.59
C GLU A 41 -1.23 30.23 -9.19
N CYS A 42 -1.13 28.89 -9.09
CA CYS A 42 -1.05 28.18 -7.80
C CYS A 42 0.26 28.42 -7.05
N GLY A 43 1.32 28.78 -7.77
CA GLY A 43 2.65 29.03 -7.22
C GLY A 43 3.56 27.81 -7.23
N GLU A 44 4.86 28.05 -7.50
CA GLU A 44 5.90 27.03 -7.67
C GLU A 44 6.20 26.20 -6.40
N GLU A 45 5.72 26.65 -5.23
CA GLU A 45 5.86 25.91 -3.97
C GLU A 45 4.96 24.67 -3.91
N VAL A 46 3.89 24.61 -4.72
CA VAL A 46 2.89 23.52 -4.71
C VAL A 46 3.07 22.58 -5.89
N CYS A 47 3.26 23.13 -7.09
CA CYS A 47 3.52 22.35 -8.30
C CYS A 47 4.36 23.16 -9.28
N TRP A 48 5.17 22.50 -10.10
CA TRP A 48 5.90 23.15 -11.19
C TRP A 48 5.94 22.29 -12.43
N VAL A 49 6.08 22.98 -13.57
CA VAL A 49 6.21 22.36 -14.88
C VAL A 49 7.66 21.89 -15.03
N GLU A 50 7.87 20.58 -14.94
CA GLU A 50 9.21 19.97 -15.02
C GLU A 50 9.83 20.18 -16.41
N ARG A 51 9.01 20.19 -17.46
CA ARG A 51 9.44 20.46 -18.85
C ARG A 51 8.41 21.26 -19.62
N PRO A 52 8.84 22.09 -20.59
CA PRO A 52 7.90 22.82 -21.45
C PRO A 52 6.86 21.88 -22.08
N ALA A 53 5.60 22.26 -21.96
CA ALA A 53 4.49 21.52 -22.56
C ALA A 53 4.66 21.43 -24.09
N ASP A 54 4.17 20.35 -24.66
CA ASP A 54 4.22 20.11 -26.10
C ASP A 54 2.90 19.51 -26.62
N SER A 55 2.85 19.15 -27.90
CA SER A 55 1.61 18.66 -28.54
C SER A 55 0.99 17.44 -27.86
N ARG A 56 1.74 16.70 -27.03
CA ARG A 56 1.28 15.53 -26.29
C ARG A 56 0.74 15.86 -24.90
N GLY A 57 1.18 16.95 -24.28
CA GLY A 57 0.74 17.33 -22.94
C GLY A 57 1.80 18.07 -22.13
N VAL A 58 1.72 17.90 -20.81
CA VAL A 58 2.65 18.50 -19.84
C VAL A 58 2.99 17.51 -18.73
N ILE A 59 4.24 17.53 -18.28
CA ILE A 59 4.71 16.83 -17.08
C ILE A 59 4.86 17.86 -15.97
N VAL A 60 4.25 17.57 -14.83
CA VAL A 60 4.19 18.46 -13.67
C VAL A 60 4.65 17.66 -12.48
N GLU A 61 5.54 18.23 -11.70
CA GLU A 61 5.93 17.71 -10.40
C GLU A 61 5.12 18.44 -9.31
N THR A 62 4.74 17.69 -8.29
CA THR A 62 3.86 18.15 -7.22
C THR A 62 4.48 17.87 -5.86
N LYS A 63 4.32 18.79 -4.91
CA LYS A 63 4.58 18.52 -3.50
C LYS A 63 3.26 18.22 -2.79
N GLN A 64 3.26 17.19 -1.95
CA GLN A 64 2.15 16.87 -1.04
C GLN A 64 0.78 16.75 -1.75
N PRO A 65 0.63 15.81 -2.71
CA PRO A 65 -0.63 15.60 -3.42
C PRO A 65 -1.84 15.35 -2.51
N GLU A 66 -1.60 14.87 -1.29
CA GLU A 66 -2.57 14.60 -0.23
C GLU A 66 -3.29 15.86 0.30
N ASP A 67 -2.69 17.05 0.23
CA ASP A 67 -3.25 18.29 0.78
C ASP A 67 -4.29 18.95 -0.16
N GLY A 68 -5.08 18.11 -0.85
CA GLY A 68 -6.13 18.52 -1.79
C GLY A 68 -5.62 18.92 -3.19
N LEU A 69 -4.31 18.84 -3.43
CA LEU A 69 -3.73 19.18 -4.73
C LEU A 69 -4.17 18.22 -5.84
N LEU A 70 -4.24 16.91 -5.57
CA LEU A 70 -4.78 15.97 -6.56
C LEU A 70 -6.23 16.34 -6.94
N ASN A 71 -7.08 16.61 -5.95
CA ASN A 71 -8.48 17.01 -6.20
C ASN A 71 -8.55 18.28 -7.07
N TYR A 72 -7.70 19.27 -6.78
CA TYR A 72 -7.58 20.49 -7.58
C TYR A 72 -7.17 20.18 -9.03
N LEU A 73 -6.13 19.37 -9.24
CA LEU A 73 -5.67 18.99 -10.58
C LEU A 73 -6.75 18.24 -11.38
N LEU A 74 -7.46 17.33 -10.74
CA LEU A 74 -8.57 16.61 -11.36
C LEU A 74 -9.73 17.54 -11.73
N SER A 75 -10.03 18.51 -10.87
CA SER A 75 -11.03 19.55 -11.14
C SER A 75 -10.64 20.44 -12.32
N GLU A 76 -9.38 20.86 -12.39
CA GLU A 76 -8.87 21.68 -13.49
C GLU A 76 -8.80 20.92 -14.81
N THR A 77 -8.60 19.60 -14.80
CA THR A 77 -8.41 18.79 -16.01
C THR A 77 -9.69 18.18 -16.56
N MET A 78 -10.65 17.84 -15.69
CA MET A 78 -11.85 17.10 -16.09
C MET A 78 -12.66 17.85 -17.16
N ASP A 79 -12.87 19.16 -17.01
CA ASP A 79 -13.64 19.96 -17.97
C ASP A 79 -12.83 20.39 -19.20
N ARG A 80 -11.50 20.34 -19.11
CA ARG A 80 -10.59 20.65 -20.22
C ARG A 80 -10.35 19.46 -21.15
N GLY A 81 -10.96 18.31 -20.86
CA GLY A 81 -10.76 17.08 -21.62
C GLY A 81 -9.31 16.59 -21.53
N LEU A 82 -8.70 16.72 -20.36
CA LEU A 82 -7.34 16.26 -20.08
C LEU A 82 -7.39 15.10 -19.09
N ALA A 83 -6.55 14.10 -19.29
CA ALA A 83 -6.31 13.02 -18.35
C ALA A 83 -5.09 13.33 -17.48
N VAL A 84 -5.17 12.94 -16.21
CA VAL A 84 -4.05 12.95 -15.27
C VAL A 84 -3.53 11.53 -15.16
N TYR A 85 -2.22 11.36 -15.29
CA TYR A 85 -1.56 10.09 -15.03
C TYR A 85 -0.57 10.31 -13.90
N ASP A 86 -0.79 9.57 -12.82
CA ASP A 86 0.02 9.59 -11.62
C ASP A 86 1.10 8.51 -11.71
N LEU A 87 2.36 8.95 -11.71
CA LEU A 87 3.52 8.09 -11.91
C LEU A 87 3.88 7.29 -10.67
N GLU A 88 3.56 7.80 -9.48
CA GLU A 88 3.85 7.14 -8.21
C GLU A 88 2.84 6.02 -7.97
N LEU A 89 1.56 6.32 -8.19
CA LEU A 89 0.47 5.36 -8.00
C LEU A 89 0.19 4.48 -9.21
N PHE A 90 0.81 4.77 -10.35
CA PHE A 90 0.49 4.15 -11.64
C PHE A 90 -1.02 4.19 -11.91
N ARG A 91 -1.66 5.34 -11.68
CA ARG A 91 -3.12 5.49 -11.77
C ARG A 91 -3.49 6.51 -12.84
N LEU A 92 -4.38 6.09 -13.74
CA LEU A 92 -4.88 6.92 -14.83
C LEU A 92 -6.27 7.48 -14.50
N TYR A 93 -6.33 8.80 -14.36
CA TYR A 93 -7.56 9.56 -14.18
C TYR A 93 -7.99 10.16 -15.52
N ASP A 94 -8.67 9.37 -16.34
CA ASP A 94 -9.28 9.84 -17.60
C ASP A 94 -10.73 10.29 -17.35
N PRO A 95 -11.11 11.54 -17.65
CA PRO A 95 -12.45 12.05 -17.36
C PRO A 95 -13.53 11.60 -18.36
N ARG A 96 -13.18 10.85 -19.42
CA ARG A 96 -14.18 10.43 -20.43
C ARG A 96 -15.20 9.47 -19.82
N GLY A 97 -16.48 9.82 -19.97
CA GLY A 97 -17.58 9.01 -19.44
C GLY A 97 -17.68 9.05 -17.91
N ARG A 98 -17.13 10.08 -17.28
CA ARG A 98 -17.20 10.27 -15.84
C ARG A 98 -18.61 10.54 -15.33
N VAL A 99 -18.82 10.22 -14.06
CA VAL A 99 -19.90 10.72 -13.23
C VAL A 99 -19.27 11.61 -12.17
N ASP A 100 -19.75 12.84 -12.05
CA ASP A 100 -19.31 13.77 -11.00
C ASP A 100 -19.87 13.26 -9.67
N ILE A 101 -18.98 12.83 -8.79
CA ILE A 101 -19.30 12.20 -7.50
C ILE A 101 -18.09 12.25 -6.60
N ASP A 102 -18.33 12.50 -5.31
CA ASP A 102 -17.26 12.59 -4.33
C ASP A 102 -16.74 11.20 -3.97
N VAL A 103 -15.44 11.01 -4.17
CA VAL A 103 -14.71 9.81 -3.74
C VAL A 103 -13.72 10.23 -2.67
N LYS A 104 -13.75 9.56 -1.52
CA LYS A 104 -12.76 9.72 -0.47
C LYS A 104 -11.86 8.50 -0.44
N ILE A 105 -10.58 8.74 -0.56
CA ILE A 105 -9.51 7.77 -0.33
C ILE A 105 -8.85 8.18 1.00
N GLN A 106 -8.02 7.32 1.57
CA GLN A 106 -7.25 7.64 2.78
C GLN A 106 -6.49 8.98 2.70
N SER A 107 -6.04 9.47 3.86
CA SER A 107 -5.17 10.66 3.99
C SER A 107 -5.79 11.93 3.39
N ASP A 108 -7.09 12.14 3.63
CA ASP A 108 -7.86 13.31 3.14
C ASP A 108 -7.88 13.51 1.62
N VAL A 109 -7.51 12.48 0.85
CA VAL A 109 -7.53 12.53 -0.62
C VAL A 109 -8.96 12.39 -1.13
N ALA A 110 -9.38 13.37 -1.92
CA ALA A 110 -10.68 13.37 -2.59
C ALA A 110 -10.52 13.34 -4.12
N LEU A 111 -11.40 12.61 -4.80
CA LEU A 111 -11.56 12.68 -6.25
C LEU A 111 -12.93 13.30 -6.59
N PRO A 112 -13.00 14.20 -7.60
CA PRO A 112 -14.25 14.87 -7.95
C PRO A 112 -15.16 14.05 -8.89
N TYR A 113 -14.70 12.89 -9.35
CA TYR A 113 -15.45 12.04 -10.26
C TYR A 113 -15.01 10.57 -10.23
N LEU A 114 -15.85 9.71 -10.80
CA LEU A 114 -15.52 8.33 -11.13
C LEU A 114 -15.79 7.99 -12.59
N THR A 115 -15.00 7.07 -13.12
CA THR A 115 -15.30 6.31 -14.35
C THR A 115 -15.35 4.82 -14.02
N PRO A 116 -15.94 3.95 -14.87
CA PRO A 116 -15.90 2.51 -14.64
C PRO A 116 -14.47 1.96 -14.54
N THR A 117 -13.55 2.51 -15.34
CA THR A 117 -12.14 2.10 -15.35
C THR A 117 -11.44 2.53 -14.07
N LEU A 118 -11.61 3.79 -13.65
CA LEU A 118 -11.03 4.30 -12.41
C LEU A 118 -11.58 3.56 -11.18
N LEU A 119 -12.88 3.26 -11.16
CA LEU A 119 -13.48 2.49 -10.08
C LEU A 119 -12.90 1.07 -9.97
N ARG A 120 -12.72 0.37 -11.09
CA ARG A 120 -12.07 -0.95 -11.09
C ARG A 120 -10.64 -0.88 -10.56
N ASP A 121 -9.92 0.17 -10.92
CA ASP A 121 -8.58 0.40 -10.40
C ASP A 121 -8.57 0.65 -8.88
N LEU A 122 -9.50 1.47 -8.39
CA LEU A 122 -9.65 1.74 -6.95
C LEU A 122 -10.06 0.49 -6.17
N VAL A 123 -10.91 -0.38 -6.71
CA VAL A 123 -11.22 -1.66 -6.04
C VAL A 123 -9.99 -2.56 -5.98
N LEU A 124 -9.19 -2.62 -7.06
CA LEU A 124 -7.97 -3.43 -7.07
C LEU A 124 -6.89 -2.87 -6.14
N ARG A 125 -6.79 -1.53 -6.05
CA ARG A 125 -5.77 -0.78 -5.32
C ARG A 125 -6.46 0.34 -4.52
N PRO A 126 -7.14 0.02 -3.41
CA PRO A 126 -7.94 0.99 -2.65
C PRO A 126 -7.09 1.96 -1.82
N THR A 127 -5.77 1.78 -1.82
CA THR A 127 -4.85 2.57 -1.01
C THR A 127 -4.40 3.85 -1.74
N TRP A 128 -4.14 4.88 -0.93
CA TRP A 128 -3.14 5.91 -1.21
C TRP A 128 -1.74 5.32 -0.89
N PRO A 129 -0.56 5.91 -1.19
CA PRO A 129 0.72 5.21 -1.09
C PRO A 129 1.09 4.70 0.33
N ARG A 130 0.26 4.95 1.35
CA ARG A 130 0.38 4.34 2.68
C ARG A 130 -0.67 3.22 2.87
N PRO A 131 -0.26 2.02 3.30
CA PRO A 131 -1.11 0.83 3.30
C PRO A 131 -2.07 0.72 4.50
N ASP A 132 -2.05 1.67 5.43
CA ASP A 132 -2.51 1.46 6.80
C ASP A 132 -4.02 1.19 6.95
N ASP A 133 -4.84 1.40 5.90
CA ASP A 133 -6.28 1.06 5.90
C ASP A 133 -6.88 0.97 4.48
N PRO A 134 -6.84 -0.16 3.77
CA PRO A 134 -7.14 -0.25 2.33
C PRO A 134 -8.64 -0.12 1.98
N PHE A 135 -9.20 1.07 2.16
CA PHE A 135 -10.56 1.42 1.82
C PHE A 135 -10.68 2.71 0.99
N PHE A 136 -11.80 2.82 0.29
CA PHE A 136 -12.28 4.09 -0.26
C PHE A 136 -13.80 4.16 -0.17
N ILE A 137 -14.33 5.37 -0.13
CA ILE A 137 -15.74 5.68 0.02
C ILE A 137 -16.20 6.48 -1.19
N VAL A 138 -17.39 6.18 -1.69
CA VAL A 138 -18.09 6.98 -2.71
C VAL A 138 -19.38 7.48 -2.09
N GLU A 139 -19.58 8.80 -2.05
CA GLU A 139 -20.71 9.41 -1.34
C GLU A 139 -21.55 10.32 -2.25
N ARG A 140 -22.82 10.48 -1.88
CA ARG A 140 -23.77 11.40 -2.53
C ARG A 140 -24.37 12.43 -1.57
N GLY A 141 -23.94 12.40 -0.32
CA GLY A 141 -24.47 13.20 0.76
C GLY A 141 -24.28 12.51 2.09
N GLU A 142 -24.79 13.14 3.14
CA GLU A 142 -24.73 12.61 4.49
C GLU A 142 -25.42 11.25 4.57
N GLU A 143 -24.71 10.25 5.10
CA GLU A 143 -25.22 8.91 5.34
C GLU A 143 -25.69 8.14 4.09
N LEU A 144 -25.29 8.59 2.90
CA LEU A 144 -25.56 7.93 1.63
C LEU A 144 -24.25 7.67 0.90
N TYR A 145 -23.69 6.47 1.14
CA TYR A 145 -22.42 6.06 0.55
C TYR A 145 -22.39 4.58 0.18
N VAL A 146 -21.42 4.24 -0.66
CA VAL A 146 -20.93 2.88 -0.86
C VAL A 146 -19.42 2.88 -0.62
N GLN A 147 -18.90 1.89 0.09
CA GLN A 147 -17.48 1.77 0.40
C GLN A 147 -16.97 0.37 0.17
N VAL A 148 -15.69 0.25 -0.15
CA VAL A 148 -14.98 -1.03 -0.19
C VAL A 148 -13.83 -0.97 0.80
N TYR A 149 -13.66 -2.05 1.55
CA TYR A 149 -12.48 -2.32 2.39
C TYR A 149 -11.87 -3.64 1.95
N ARG A 150 -10.54 -3.70 1.82
CA ARG A 150 -9.80 -4.93 1.52
C ARG A 150 -9.21 -5.50 2.82
N GLY A 151 -9.63 -6.71 3.20
CA GLY A 151 -9.00 -7.42 4.31
C GLY A 151 -7.58 -7.87 3.97
N GLU A 152 -6.78 -8.11 5.00
CA GLU A 152 -5.43 -8.66 4.91
C GLU A 152 -5.40 -10.03 4.20
N ASP A 153 -6.49 -10.80 4.31
CA ASP A 153 -6.68 -12.11 3.66
C ASP A 153 -7.05 -12.00 2.16
N GLY A 154 -7.01 -10.80 1.60
CA GLY A 154 -7.39 -10.52 0.22
C GLY A 154 -8.90 -10.53 -0.05
N SER A 155 -9.73 -10.77 0.98
CA SER A 155 -11.18 -10.61 0.87
C SER A 155 -11.56 -9.13 0.82
N TYR A 156 -12.71 -8.83 0.24
CA TYR A 156 -13.26 -7.48 0.23
C TYR A 156 -14.59 -7.47 0.97
N THR A 157 -14.77 -6.42 1.75
CA THR A 157 -16.07 -6.05 2.31
C THR A 157 -16.59 -4.83 1.58
N LEU A 158 -17.68 -5.01 0.84
CA LEU A 158 -18.46 -3.95 0.23
C LEU A 158 -19.59 -3.58 1.15
N GLU A 159 -19.72 -2.30 1.47
CA GLU A 159 -20.80 -1.79 2.30
C GLU A 159 -21.53 -0.65 1.62
N HIS A 160 -22.80 -0.47 1.99
CA HIS A 160 -23.52 0.73 1.63
C HIS A 160 -24.38 1.21 2.80
N ARG A 161 -24.64 2.52 2.80
CA ARG A 161 -25.57 3.17 3.72
C ARG A 161 -26.62 3.94 2.94
N ASP A 162 -27.89 3.80 3.33
CA ASP A 162 -29.05 4.39 2.65
C ASP A 162 -29.83 5.32 3.59
N GLY A 163 -29.16 6.37 4.11
CA GLY A 163 -29.79 7.47 4.84
C GLY A 163 -30.00 7.26 6.35
N GLY A 164 -29.32 6.28 6.97
CA GLY A 164 -29.40 6.07 8.42
C GLY A 164 -28.58 4.88 8.92
N ALA A 165 -28.37 4.77 10.23
CA ALA A 165 -27.63 3.66 10.86
C ALA A 165 -28.31 2.30 10.65
N ASP A 166 -29.64 2.26 10.72
CA ASP A 166 -30.45 1.04 10.48
C ASP A 166 -30.49 0.61 9.00
N ALA A 167 -29.95 1.44 8.11
CA ALA A 167 -29.90 1.22 6.66
C ALA A 167 -28.47 0.99 6.17
N HIS A 168 -27.66 0.30 6.98
CA HIS A 168 -26.29 -0.09 6.68
C HIS A 168 -26.23 -1.59 6.37
N PHE A 169 -25.67 -1.94 5.22
CA PHE A 169 -25.56 -3.32 4.77
C PHE A 169 -24.17 -3.61 4.27
N ARG A 170 -23.77 -4.88 4.36
CA ARG A 170 -22.49 -5.39 3.85
C ARG A 170 -22.65 -6.62 2.97
N TYR A 171 -21.65 -6.84 2.15
CA TYR A 171 -21.44 -8.02 1.33
C TYR A 171 -19.94 -8.32 1.24
N CYS A 172 -19.54 -9.58 1.43
CA CYS A 172 -18.14 -10.00 1.35
C CYS A 172 -17.90 -10.81 0.07
N SER A 173 -16.79 -10.56 -0.63
CA SER A 173 -16.40 -11.29 -1.84
C SER A 173 -14.90 -11.14 -2.11
N THR A 174 -14.33 -12.05 -2.90
CA THR A 174 -12.99 -11.91 -3.49
C THR A 174 -13.05 -11.46 -4.96
N GLU A 175 -14.25 -11.34 -5.54
CA GLU A 175 -14.45 -11.03 -6.96
C GLU A 175 -14.46 -9.52 -7.23
N ILE A 176 -13.28 -8.96 -7.55
CA ILE A 176 -13.09 -7.52 -7.87
C ILE A 176 -14.07 -7.02 -8.94
N SER A 177 -14.29 -7.79 -10.00
CA SER A 177 -15.20 -7.39 -11.09
C SER A 177 -16.64 -7.25 -10.62
N LEU A 178 -17.12 -8.16 -9.75
CA LEU A 178 -18.46 -8.10 -9.19
C LEU A 178 -18.61 -6.86 -8.29
N LEU A 179 -17.63 -6.62 -7.42
CA LEU A 179 -17.62 -5.46 -6.52
C LEU A 179 -17.67 -4.14 -7.29
N ALA A 180 -16.80 -4.00 -8.29
CA ALA A 180 -16.76 -2.81 -9.14
C ALA A 180 -18.06 -2.63 -9.95
N ASP A 181 -18.66 -3.71 -10.47
CA ASP A 181 -19.93 -3.62 -11.22
C ASP A 181 -21.11 -3.24 -10.30
N VAL A 182 -21.14 -3.74 -9.05
CA VAL A 182 -22.16 -3.37 -8.05
C VAL A 182 -22.00 -1.91 -7.63
N MET A 183 -20.77 -1.48 -7.31
CA MET A 183 -20.47 -0.09 -6.97
C MET A 183 -20.79 0.83 -8.14
N TRP A 184 -20.43 0.46 -9.38
CA TRP A 184 -20.76 1.26 -10.55
C TRP A 184 -22.26 1.40 -10.73
N ALA A 185 -23.02 0.31 -10.60
CA ALA A 185 -24.48 0.36 -10.62
C ALA A 185 -25.05 1.28 -9.52
N TRP A 186 -24.44 1.33 -8.33
CA TRP A 186 -24.77 2.32 -7.32
C TRP A 186 -24.48 3.75 -7.80
N VAL A 187 -23.27 4.00 -8.36
CA VAL A 187 -22.78 5.30 -8.88
C VAL A 187 -23.62 5.86 -10.03
N ILE A 188 -24.28 5.02 -10.83
CA ILE A 188 -25.18 5.47 -11.90
C ILE A 188 -26.68 5.38 -11.53
N GLU A 189 -27.00 5.12 -10.25
CA GLU A 189 -28.37 4.99 -9.74
C GLU A 189 -29.16 3.81 -10.35
N ASP A 190 -28.47 2.80 -10.86
CA ASP A 190 -29.09 1.60 -11.40
C ASP A 190 -29.53 0.67 -10.27
N SER A 191 -30.85 0.58 -10.08
CA SER A 191 -31.48 -0.25 -9.04
C SER A 191 -31.00 -1.71 -8.95
N ARG A 192 -30.37 -2.26 -9.99
CA ARG A 192 -29.81 -3.62 -10.00
C ARG A 192 -28.80 -3.85 -8.88
N TRP A 193 -28.07 -2.83 -8.41
CA TRP A 193 -27.11 -2.97 -7.31
C TRP A 193 -27.75 -3.56 -6.03
N ARG A 194 -29.03 -3.25 -5.78
CA ARG A 194 -29.78 -3.73 -4.60
C ARG A 194 -30.03 -5.24 -4.61
N THR A 195 -29.99 -5.86 -5.79
CA THR A 195 -30.29 -7.30 -5.95
C THR A 195 -29.14 -8.07 -6.60
N ALA A 196 -28.05 -7.39 -6.96
CA ALA A 196 -26.89 -8.00 -7.60
C ALA A 196 -26.11 -8.91 -6.64
N VAL A 197 -26.20 -8.64 -5.34
CA VAL A 197 -25.55 -9.42 -4.28
C VAL A 197 -26.51 -9.66 -3.12
N ALA A 198 -26.18 -10.65 -2.29
CA ALA A 198 -26.94 -10.98 -1.09
C ALA A 198 -26.53 -10.07 0.07
N TRP A 199 -27.05 -8.84 0.09
CA TRP A 199 -26.81 -7.88 1.16
C TRP A 199 -27.22 -8.43 2.53
N THR A 200 -26.37 -8.21 3.52
CA THR A 200 -26.66 -8.54 4.93
C THR A 200 -26.66 -7.27 5.75
N PRO A 201 -27.66 -7.03 6.63
CA PRO A 201 -27.64 -5.88 7.52
C PRO A 201 -26.37 -5.89 8.38
N LEU A 202 -25.67 -4.76 8.42
CA LEU A 202 -24.56 -4.55 9.34
C LEU A 202 -25.17 -4.12 10.68
N GLN A 203 -25.12 -5.00 11.68
CA GLN A 203 -25.46 -4.61 13.04
C GLN A 203 -24.25 -3.91 13.64
N ILE A 204 -24.30 -2.57 13.66
CA ILE A 204 -23.45 -1.79 14.55
C ILE A 204 -24.02 -2.07 15.94
N ALA A 205 -23.35 -2.91 16.73
CA ALA A 205 -23.65 -2.95 18.15
C ALA A 205 -23.42 -1.52 18.65
N GLU A 206 -24.43 -0.89 19.27
CA GLU A 206 -24.21 0.28 20.09
C GLU A 206 -23.26 -0.16 21.21
N THR A 207 -21.96 -0.05 20.96
CA THR A 207 -20.96 -0.24 22.00
C THR A 207 -21.02 1.04 22.82
N ASP A 208 -21.76 0.97 23.93
CA ASP A 208 -21.54 1.86 25.05
C ASP A 208 -20.02 1.96 25.26
N ASP A 209 -19.52 3.18 25.17
CA ASP A 209 -18.11 3.58 25.08
C ASP A 209 -17.31 3.32 26.37
N GLN A 210 -17.61 2.25 27.13
CA GLN A 210 -17.01 1.99 28.44
C GLN A 210 -16.60 0.54 28.73
N ASP A 211 -16.78 -0.46 27.85
CA ASP A 211 -16.52 -1.87 28.27
C ASP A 211 -15.92 -2.84 27.21
N LEU A 212 -15.26 -2.35 26.17
CA LEU A 212 -14.60 -3.19 25.14
C LEU A 212 -13.07 -3.05 25.05
N TRP A 213 -12.39 -2.93 26.19
CA TRP A 213 -11.02 -3.46 26.30
C TRP A 213 -11.03 -4.75 27.13
N ARG A 214 -11.41 -5.85 26.48
CA ARG A 214 -11.02 -7.19 26.92
C ARG A 214 -10.17 -7.81 25.81
N PRO A 215 -8.84 -7.89 25.98
CA PRO A 215 -8.02 -8.64 25.05
C PRO A 215 -8.51 -10.09 25.04
N THR A 216 -8.88 -10.59 23.87
CA THR A 216 -8.95 -12.02 23.61
C THR A 216 -7.58 -12.61 23.93
N ALA A 217 -7.56 -13.68 24.73
CA ALA A 217 -6.34 -14.31 25.22
C ALA A 217 -5.41 -14.73 24.08
N GLY A 218 -4.46 -13.86 23.74
CA GLY A 218 -3.33 -14.13 22.87
C GLY A 218 -2.22 -14.84 23.65
N SER A 219 -1.59 -15.80 23.00
CA SER A 219 -0.52 -16.65 23.53
C SER A 219 0.71 -15.82 23.90
N LEU A 220 1.10 -15.85 25.18
CA LEU A 220 2.33 -15.22 25.68
C LEU A 220 3.56 -16.02 25.19
N HIS A 221 4.40 -15.42 24.35
CA HIS A 221 5.71 -15.96 24.02
C HIS A 221 6.79 -15.28 24.87
N ILE A 222 7.50 -16.09 25.68
CA ILE A 222 8.69 -15.65 26.41
C ILE A 222 9.91 -16.15 25.62
N ALA A 223 10.73 -15.24 25.10
CA ALA A 223 12.03 -15.57 24.53
C ALA A 223 13.14 -14.99 25.42
N GLU A 224 14.03 -15.85 25.92
CA GLU A 224 15.29 -15.43 26.55
C GLU A 224 16.29 -15.03 25.45
N ASN A 225 16.68 -13.76 25.41
CA ASN A 225 17.88 -13.33 24.69
C ASN A 225 19.08 -13.31 25.65
N SER A 226 20.30 -13.29 25.09
CA SER A 226 21.56 -13.53 25.81
C SER A 226 21.96 -12.46 26.85
N ASP A 227 21.14 -11.42 27.04
CA ASP A 227 21.44 -10.29 27.92
C ASP A 227 20.43 -10.11 29.09
N LEU A 228 19.54 -11.09 29.36
CA LEU A 228 18.63 -11.10 30.51
C LEU A 228 17.68 -9.88 30.61
N GLU A 229 17.29 -9.28 29.48
CA GLU A 229 16.23 -8.27 29.46
C GLU A 229 14.87 -8.89 29.14
N LEU A 230 13.86 -8.56 29.95
CA LEU A 230 12.45 -8.87 29.69
C LEU A 230 11.90 -7.84 28.71
N THR A 231 11.59 -8.26 27.49
CA THR A 231 10.87 -7.44 26.50
C THR A 231 9.42 -7.91 26.38
N PHE A 232 8.50 -6.96 26.28
CA PHE A 232 7.10 -7.21 25.94
C PHE A 232 6.96 -6.90 24.45
N ASP A 233 6.61 -7.92 23.68
CA ASP A 233 6.37 -7.82 22.24
C ASP A 233 4.85 -7.69 22.06
N ASP A 234 4.40 -6.51 21.62
CA ASP A 234 3.07 -6.37 21.05
C ASP A 234 3.25 -6.66 19.56
N THR A 235 2.45 -7.57 19.02
CA THR A 235 2.49 -7.92 17.60
C THR A 235 1.94 -6.75 16.81
N ASP A 236 2.80 -5.77 16.52
CA ASP A 236 2.80 -4.83 15.40
C ASP A 236 4.12 -4.06 15.49
N GLY A 237 5.13 -4.58 14.80
CA GLY A 237 6.49 -4.09 14.88
C GLY A 237 6.67 -2.71 14.25
N GLU A 238 6.68 -1.67 15.09
CA GLU A 238 7.44 -0.43 14.87
C GLU A 238 8.04 0.07 16.21
N PRO A 239 9.37 0.25 16.33
CA PRO A 239 10.00 0.82 17.51
C PRO A 239 9.85 2.35 17.54
N PHE A 240 9.06 2.86 18.48
CA PHE A 240 8.97 4.29 18.75
C PHE A 240 10.25 4.82 19.44
N LEU A 241 10.89 5.83 18.84
CA LEU A 241 11.91 6.72 19.41
C LEU A 241 13.09 6.05 20.15
N ALA A 242 14.12 5.69 19.39
CA ALA A 242 15.44 5.43 19.94
C ALA A 242 15.96 6.70 20.66
N TYR A 243 16.05 6.60 21.98
CA TYR A 243 16.78 7.52 22.85
C TYR A 243 18.23 7.65 22.37
N HIS A 244 18.63 8.83 21.88
CA HIS A 244 20.02 9.11 21.58
C HIS A 244 20.86 9.15 22.87
N ALA A 245 21.86 8.27 22.94
CA ALA A 245 22.99 8.39 23.85
C ALA A 245 23.81 9.64 23.47
N GLY A 246 23.41 10.82 23.96
CA GLY A 246 24.08 12.09 23.67
C GLY A 246 23.41 13.36 24.19
N ASN A 247 22.19 13.30 24.75
CA ASN A 247 21.54 14.48 25.32
C ASN A 247 22.21 14.91 26.65
N PRO A 248 22.79 16.12 26.74
CA PRO A 248 23.48 16.59 27.95
C PRO A 248 22.53 16.91 29.14
N ASP A 249 21.22 16.97 28.92
CA ASP A 249 20.25 17.38 29.94
C ASP A 249 19.66 16.21 30.77
N ASN A 250 20.13 14.98 30.58
CA ASN A 250 19.68 13.84 31.40
C ASN A 250 20.34 13.85 32.79
N GLU A 251 19.54 13.81 33.85
CA GLU A 251 20.06 13.67 35.22
C GLU A 251 20.78 12.33 35.40
N LYS A 252 22.00 12.42 35.95
CA LYS A 252 22.86 11.28 36.24
C LYS A 252 23.04 11.18 37.75
N ASP A 253 23.18 9.95 38.24
CA ASP A 253 23.55 9.73 39.63
C ASP A 253 25.00 10.18 39.91
N ALA A 254 25.40 10.10 41.18
CA ALA A 254 26.74 10.49 41.63
C ALA A 254 27.88 9.69 40.98
N ASP A 255 27.58 8.56 40.33
CA ASP A 255 28.53 7.70 39.62
C ASP A 255 28.44 7.85 38.08
N GLY A 256 27.62 8.78 37.58
CA GLY A 256 27.51 9.12 36.16
C GLY A 256 26.57 8.22 35.34
N ARG A 257 25.73 7.40 35.99
CA ARG A 257 24.73 6.55 35.32
C ARG A 257 23.39 7.27 35.20
N LEU A 258 22.64 6.96 34.13
CA LEU A 258 21.30 7.49 33.91
C LEU A 258 20.33 6.92 34.95
N ILE A 259 19.52 7.79 35.58
CA ILE A 259 18.51 7.39 36.56
C ILE A 259 17.19 7.12 35.79
N PRO A 260 16.60 5.91 35.85
CA PRO A 260 15.29 5.66 35.26
C PRO A 260 14.19 6.31 36.11
N LEU A 261 13.39 7.20 35.54
CA LEU A 261 12.19 7.70 36.18
C LEU A 261 11.08 6.63 36.08
N GLY A 262 10.66 6.08 37.22
CA GLY A 262 9.52 5.17 37.31
C GLY A 262 8.20 5.89 37.05
N TRP A 263 7.29 5.23 36.33
CA TRP A 263 5.98 5.76 35.99
C TRP A 263 5.05 5.74 37.22
N VAL A 264 4.35 6.86 37.46
CA VAL A 264 3.29 7.00 38.47
C VAL A 264 1.95 7.11 37.74
N LEU A 265 1.04 6.18 38.01
CA LEU A 265 -0.35 6.22 37.52
C LEU A 265 -1.17 7.09 38.48
N HIS A 266 -1.69 8.22 38.00
CA HIS A 266 -2.64 9.05 38.73
C HIS A 266 -4.06 8.58 38.41
N VAL A 267 -4.74 7.96 39.38
CA VAL A 267 -6.19 7.73 39.34
C VAL A 267 -6.82 8.70 40.33
N SER A 268 -7.68 9.59 39.85
CA SER A 268 -8.47 10.50 40.68
C SER A 268 -9.69 9.79 41.23
N ASP A 269 -9.84 9.89 42.55
CA ASP A 269 -11.01 9.68 43.41
C ASP A 269 -11.57 8.26 43.61
N GLU A 270 -11.23 7.75 44.81
CA GLU A 270 -12.00 6.92 45.77
C GLU A 270 -12.73 5.64 45.29
N GLU A 271 -12.08 4.46 45.37
CA GLU A 271 -12.35 3.38 46.37
C GLU A 271 -11.65 2.04 46.03
N GLU A 272 -11.05 1.45 47.08
CA GLU A 272 -10.59 0.06 47.31
C GLU A 272 -9.90 -0.80 46.22
N ILE A 273 -8.60 -1.05 46.46
CA ILE A 273 -7.80 -2.11 45.83
C ILE A 273 -8.08 -3.46 46.51
N ALA A 274 -8.55 -4.45 45.75
CA ALA A 274 -8.46 -5.86 46.11
C ALA A 274 -7.29 -6.52 45.35
N THR A 275 -6.23 -6.86 46.06
CA THR A 275 -5.12 -7.69 45.54
C THR A 275 -5.51 -9.17 45.56
N GLY A 276 -5.37 -9.87 44.44
CA GLY A 276 -5.47 -11.33 44.34
C GLY A 276 -4.35 -11.90 43.47
N VAL A 277 -3.46 -12.68 44.09
CA VAL A 277 -2.38 -13.43 43.43
C VAL A 277 -2.92 -14.80 43.02
N LEU A 278 -2.86 -15.14 41.72
CA LEU A 278 -3.06 -16.52 41.26
C LEU A 278 -1.71 -17.22 41.15
N GLY A 279 -1.50 -18.21 42.01
CA GLY A 279 -0.37 -19.13 41.93
C GLY A 279 -0.62 -20.20 40.87
N PHE A 280 0.36 -20.39 39.99
CA PHE A 280 0.51 -21.60 39.19
C PHE A 280 1.71 -22.36 39.73
N ASP A 281 1.44 -23.51 40.36
CA ASP A 281 2.45 -24.51 40.68
C ASP A 281 2.81 -25.26 39.38
N ASP A 282 4.11 -25.35 39.09
CA ASP A 282 4.77 -26.09 37.99
C ASP A 282 4.73 -25.51 36.56
N VAL A 283 5.48 -24.41 36.39
CA VAL A 283 5.96 -23.89 35.10
C VAL A 283 6.87 -24.90 34.36
N GLU A 284 7.55 -25.81 35.07
CA GLU A 284 8.45 -26.80 34.46
C GLU A 284 7.72 -27.93 33.71
N GLU A 285 6.51 -28.33 34.15
CA GLU A 285 5.74 -29.38 33.46
C GLU A 285 5.14 -28.87 32.13
N ALA A 286 4.77 -27.58 32.08
CA ALA A 286 4.30 -26.93 30.86
C ALA A 286 5.42 -26.78 29.82
N ALA A 287 6.63 -26.42 30.25
CA ALA A 287 7.80 -26.32 29.38
C ALA A 287 8.25 -27.68 28.80
N ALA A 288 8.09 -28.77 29.57
CA ALA A 288 8.44 -30.11 29.12
C ALA A 288 7.49 -30.66 28.04
N LYS A 289 6.19 -30.36 28.11
CA LYS A 289 5.19 -30.77 27.09
C LYS A 289 5.30 -29.99 25.78
N ALA A 290 5.69 -28.71 25.84
CA ALA A 290 5.91 -27.89 24.64
C ALA A 290 7.12 -28.38 23.81
N LYS A 291 8.13 -28.96 24.45
CA LYS A 291 9.37 -29.43 23.79
C LYS A 291 9.19 -30.70 22.96
N ASP A 292 8.14 -31.48 23.21
CA ASP A 292 7.90 -32.77 22.55
C ASP A 292 7.07 -32.66 21.26
N HIS A 293 6.56 -31.46 20.93
CA HIS A 293 5.75 -31.20 19.72
C HIS A 293 6.47 -30.36 18.64
N LEU A 294 7.68 -29.86 18.93
CA LEU A 294 8.53 -29.18 17.95
C LEU A 294 9.61 -30.16 17.49
N GLY A 295 9.36 -30.84 16.38
CA GLY A 295 10.44 -31.48 15.62
C GLY A 295 11.50 -30.42 15.26
N PRO A 296 12.79 -30.78 15.16
CA PRO A 296 13.83 -29.79 14.89
C PRO A 296 13.53 -29.08 13.56
N PRO A 297 13.58 -27.73 13.50
CA PRO A 297 13.48 -27.03 12.22
C PRO A 297 14.68 -27.43 11.39
N ALA A 298 14.41 -27.95 10.19
CA ALA A 298 15.44 -28.13 9.19
C ALA A 298 15.82 -26.74 8.67
N THR A 299 16.80 -26.09 9.29
CA THR A 299 17.37 -24.83 8.81
C THR A 299 18.10 -25.09 7.49
N LYS A 300 17.42 -24.85 6.36
CA LYS A 300 18.09 -24.66 5.08
C LYS A 300 18.64 -23.24 5.08
N ALA A 301 19.93 -23.09 4.89
CA ALA A 301 20.58 -21.78 4.76
C ALA A 301 19.90 -20.94 3.67
N PRO A 302 19.90 -19.60 3.81
CA PRO A 302 19.19 -18.72 2.89
C PRO A 302 19.86 -18.80 1.53
N ARG A 303 19.04 -18.87 0.47
CA ARG A 303 19.51 -19.08 -0.90
C ARG A 303 19.30 -17.81 -1.71
N HIS A 304 20.40 -17.25 -2.18
CA HIS A 304 20.45 -15.99 -2.93
C HIS A 304 20.84 -16.21 -4.39
N ILE A 305 20.27 -15.43 -5.30
CA ILE A 305 20.65 -15.38 -6.71
C ILE A 305 20.56 -13.96 -7.28
N SER A 306 21.56 -13.57 -8.06
CA SER A 306 21.46 -12.40 -8.92
C SER A 306 20.81 -12.73 -10.25
N LEU A 307 19.76 -11.98 -10.59
CA LEU A 307 18.95 -12.11 -11.80
C LEU A 307 19.39 -11.09 -12.85
N ARG A 308 19.72 -9.86 -12.43
CA ARG A 308 20.20 -8.78 -13.28
C ARG A 308 21.30 -8.01 -12.56
N SER A 309 22.37 -7.70 -13.28
CA SER A 309 23.38 -6.74 -12.88
C SER A 309 23.95 -6.13 -14.17
N GLU A 310 23.40 -4.98 -14.57
CA GLU A 310 23.58 -4.40 -15.90
C GLU A 310 24.10 -2.97 -15.80
N HIS A 311 25.22 -2.69 -16.47
CA HIS A 311 25.71 -1.32 -16.67
C HIS A 311 25.35 -0.85 -18.09
N ARG A 312 24.74 0.32 -18.19
CA ARG A 312 24.30 0.91 -19.46
C ARG A 312 25.23 2.04 -19.92
N ASP A 313 25.17 2.34 -21.21
CA ASP A 313 25.99 3.38 -21.85
C ASP A 313 25.66 4.81 -21.37
N ASP A 314 24.45 5.02 -20.86
CA ASP A 314 24.02 6.28 -20.25
C ASP A 314 24.56 6.48 -18.82
N GLY A 315 25.27 5.49 -18.29
CA GLY A 315 25.80 5.48 -16.92
C GLY A 315 24.84 4.90 -15.88
N SER A 316 23.67 4.40 -16.30
CA SER A 316 22.75 3.72 -15.39
C SER A 316 23.29 2.35 -14.97
N TRP A 317 22.99 1.95 -13.74
CA TRP A 317 23.28 0.61 -13.23
C TRP A 317 22.01 -0.01 -12.66
N LEU A 318 21.61 -1.17 -13.17
CA LEU A 318 20.38 -1.83 -12.79
C LEU A 318 20.68 -3.18 -12.17
N ASN A 319 20.19 -3.42 -10.97
CA ASN A 319 20.40 -4.63 -10.21
C ASN A 319 19.07 -5.27 -9.81
N LEU A 320 19.00 -6.60 -9.87
CA LEU A 320 17.85 -7.37 -9.39
C LEU A 320 18.35 -8.69 -8.81
N ASP A 321 18.08 -8.91 -7.54
CA ASP A 321 18.43 -10.11 -6.78
C ASP A 321 17.17 -10.79 -6.23
N ALA A 322 17.27 -12.10 -5.97
CA ALA A 322 16.23 -12.86 -5.29
C ALA A 322 16.83 -13.70 -4.16
N THR A 323 16.17 -13.71 -3.01
CA THR A 323 16.57 -14.45 -1.82
C THR A 323 15.39 -15.25 -1.28
N LEU A 324 15.60 -16.56 -1.08
CA LEU A 324 14.67 -17.40 -0.33
C LEU A 324 15.16 -17.46 1.12
N GLY A 325 14.38 -16.88 2.03
CA GLY A 325 14.64 -16.87 3.47
C GLY A 325 14.54 -18.25 4.10
N ASP A 326 15.04 -18.38 5.33
CA ASP A 326 15.02 -19.63 6.09
C ASP A 326 13.58 -20.02 6.53
N ASP A 327 12.68 -19.03 6.58
CA ASP A 327 11.24 -19.17 6.81
C ASP A 327 10.47 -19.60 5.54
N GLY A 328 11.14 -19.64 4.39
CA GLY A 328 10.56 -19.98 3.09
C GLY A 328 9.96 -18.82 2.33
N SER A 329 10.01 -17.59 2.86
CA SER A 329 9.58 -16.39 2.13
C SER A 329 10.55 -16.05 1.00
N LEU A 330 10.03 -15.52 -0.11
CA LEU A 330 10.83 -15.07 -1.25
C LEU A 330 10.88 -13.55 -1.27
N HIS A 331 12.09 -13.01 -1.24
CA HIS A 331 12.36 -11.59 -1.42
C HIS A 331 12.99 -11.36 -2.79
N ILE A 332 12.46 -10.40 -3.56
CA ILE A 332 13.05 -9.95 -4.82
C ILE A 332 13.37 -8.46 -4.67
N ASN A 333 14.65 -8.12 -4.77
CA ASN A 333 15.16 -6.79 -4.45
C ASN A 333 15.75 -6.18 -5.72
N GLY A 334 15.21 -5.05 -6.14
CA GLY A 334 15.72 -4.26 -7.23
C GLY A 334 16.38 -2.99 -6.73
N GLN A 335 17.49 -2.63 -7.37
CA GLN A 335 18.18 -1.36 -7.11
C GLN A 335 18.68 -0.83 -8.43
N ASP A 336 18.12 0.30 -8.84
CA ASP A 336 18.46 0.98 -10.08
C ASP A 336 19.14 2.33 -9.74
N PHE A 337 20.14 2.69 -10.53
CA PHE A 337 20.90 3.93 -10.38
C PHE A 337 21.02 4.67 -11.70
N GLY A 338 21.21 5.99 -11.61
CA GLY A 338 21.64 6.83 -12.72
C GLY A 338 20.48 7.42 -13.51
N PRO A 339 20.70 7.84 -14.77
CA PRO A 339 19.69 8.57 -15.54
C PRO A 339 18.34 7.87 -15.67
N VAL A 340 18.29 6.53 -15.63
CA VAL A 340 17.04 5.76 -15.72
C VAL A 340 16.09 6.00 -14.54
N THR A 341 16.59 6.36 -13.36
CA THR A 341 15.77 6.55 -12.15
C THR A 341 15.31 7.98 -11.95
N ARG A 342 15.85 8.96 -12.69
CA ARG A 342 15.53 10.39 -12.53
C ARG A 342 14.06 10.75 -12.65
N MET A 343 13.27 9.88 -13.26
CA MET A 343 11.82 10.06 -13.42
C MET A 343 11.02 9.68 -12.15
N ILE A 344 11.63 8.95 -11.22
CA ILE A 344 11.00 8.43 -9.99
C ILE A 344 11.82 8.75 -8.72
N SER A 345 13.07 9.17 -8.88
CA SER A 345 13.99 9.54 -7.80
C SER A 345 14.78 10.79 -8.16
N SER A 346 14.86 11.72 -7.21
CA SER A 346 15.58 12.99 -7.38
C SER A 346 17.09 12.86 -7.14
N ASP A 347 17.53 11.88 -6.37
CA ASP A 347 18.95 11.62 -6.10
C ASP A 347 19.60 10.64 -7.10
N GLY A 348 18.76 10.00 -7.93
CA GLY A 348 19.20 9.09 -8.97
C GLY A 348 19.35 7.65 -8.50
N GLU A 349 18.67 7.27 -7.40
CA GLU A 349 18.61 5.90 -6.87
C GLU A 349 17.15 5.46 -6.68
N TYR A 350 16.82 4.25 -7.13
CA TYR A 350 15.50 3.68 -6.92
C TYR A 350 15.62 2.25 -6.43
N GLU A 351 15.14 2.01 -5.21
CA GLU A 351 15.09 0.70 -4.59
C GLU A 351 13.65 0.18 -4.54
N TYR A 352 13.46 -1.10 -4.81
CA TYR A 352 12.15 -1.73 -4.71
C TYR A 352 12.24 -3.19 -4.28
N PHE A 353 11.23 -3.64 -3.55
CA PHE A 353 11.21 -4.95 -2.91
C PHE A 353 9.86 -5.62 -3.16
N TYR A 354 9.89 -6.88 -3.57
CA TYR A 354 8.73 -7.77 -3.55
C TYR A 354 8.96 -8.82 -2.48
N THR A 355 8.03 -8.96 -1.55
CA THR A 355 8.05 -10.03 -0.54
C THR A 355 6.85 -10.95 -0.76
N ILE A 356 7.12 -12.23 -0.98
CA ILE A 356 6.12 -13.28 -1.19
C ILE A 356 6.20 -14.22 0.01
N ALA A 357 5.09 -14.35 0.74
CA ALA A 357 4.99 -15.25 1.88
C ALA A 357 5.24 -16.71 1.50
N ALA A 358 5.76 -17.51 2.43
CA ALA A 358 6.20 -18.88 2.18
C ALA A 358 5.07 -19.77 1.61
N GLU A 359 3.84 -19.58 2.08
CA GLU A 359 2.63 -20.28 1.62
C GLU A 359 2.29 -19.98 0.15
N ASN A 360 2.70 -18.83 -0.37
CA ASN A 360 2.41 -18.37 -1.73
C ASN A 360 3.49 -18.78 -2.74
N VAL A 361 4.70 -19.11 -2.28
CA VAL A 361 5.82 -19.52 -3.15
C VAL A 361 5.48 -20.73 -4.04
N PRO A 362 4.82 -21.80 -3.57
CA PRO A 362 4.43 -22.93 -4.44
C PRO A 362 3.46 -22.54 -5.56
N ALA A 363 2.52 -21.62 -5.29
CA ALA A 363 1.63 -21.10 -6.31
C ALA A 363 2.42 -20.28 -7.35
N LEU A 364 3.41 -19.50 -6.89
CA LEU A 364 4.25 -18.68 -7.76
C LEU A 364 5.09 -19.53 -8.69
N VAL A 365 5.65 -20.62 -8.19
CA VAL A 365 6.35 -21.61 -9.03
C VAL A 365 5.48 -22.08 -10.18
N ILE A 366 4.21 -22.40 -9.94
CA ILE A 366 3.28 -22.85 -10.98
C ILE A 366 2.93 -21.71 -11.94
N ALA A 367 2.65 -20.51 -11.43
CA ALA A 367 2.34 -19.35 -12.25
C ALA A 367 3.49 -18.96 -13.19
N LEU A 368 4.73 -19.06 -12.72
CA LEU A 368 5.95 -18.85 -13.51
C LEU A 368 6.26 -20.04 -14.45
N GLY A 369 5.35 -21.02 -14.54
CA GLY A 369 5.42 -22.18 -15.44
C GLY A 369 6.40 -23.27 -14.99
N GLY A 370 6.71 -23.35 -13.70
CA GLY A 370 7.42 -24.45 -13.06
C GLY A 370 6.48 -25.59 -12.66
N GLU A 371 7.04 -26.78 -12.46
CA GLU A 371 6.28 -27.94 -11.96
C GLU A 371 6.11 -27.86 -10.44
N PRO A 372 5.04 -28.43 -9.85
CA PRO A 372 4.88 -28.49 -8.40
C PRO A 372 6.10 -29.10 -7.70
N GLY A 373 6.62 -28.40 -6.69
CA GLY A 373 7.83 -28.80 -5.98
C GLY A 373 9.15 -28.38 -6.64
N THR A 374 9.10 -27.66 -7.77
CA THR A 374 10.29 -27.00 -8.33
C THR A 374 10.80 -25.96 -7.34
N ASP A 375 12.11 -25.91 -7.17
CA ASP A 375 12.76 -24.91 -6.34
C ASP A 375 12.67 -23.53 -7.01
N ILE A 376 12.13 -22.54 -6.29
CA ILE A 376 11.87 -21.21 -6.86
C ILE A 376 13.17 -20.49 -7.25
N ILE A 377 14.25 -20.64 -6.48
CA ILE A 377 15.53 -20.00 -6.81
C ILE A 377 16.11 -20.60 -8.08
N ASP A 378 16.03 -21.92 -8.26
CA ASP A 378 16.50 -22.60 -9.47
C ASP A 378 15.61 -22.25 -10.69
N LEU A 379 14.30 -22.09 -10.51
CA LEU A 379 13.38 -21.65 -11.56
C LEU A 379 13.70 -20.22 -12.02
N LEU A 380 13.90 -19.29 -11.08
CA LEU A 380 14.28 -17.91 -11.37
C LEU A 380 15.65 -17.86 -12.07
N ALA A 381 16.62 -18.65 -11.61
CA ALA A 381 17.93 -18.81 -12.25
C ALA A 381 17.82 -19.21 -13.71
N GLN A 382 16.91 -20.15 -14.01
CA GLN A 382 16.77 -20.75 -15.31
C GLN A 382 16.04 -19.82 -16.30
N ARG A 383 15.03 -19.09 -15.83
CA ARG A 383 14.09 -18.37 -16.70
C ARG A 383 14.24 -16.86 -16.72
N TYR A 384 14.70 -16.25 -15.62
CA TYR A 384 14.62 -14.81 -15.42
C TYR A 384 15.98 -14.14 -15.21
N ARG A 385 17.04 -14.70 -15.80
CA ARG A 385 18.38 -14.06 -15.84
C ARG A 385 18.56 -13.17 -17.06
N GLY A 386 19.32 -12.08 -16.89
CA GLY A 386 19.64 -11.14 -17.96
C GLY A 386 18.38 -10.45 -18.49
N ASP A 387 18.23 -10.33 -19.81
CA ASP A 387 17.09 -9.66 -20.45
C ASP A 387 15.72 -10.23 -20.04
N ALA A 388 15.65 -11.51 -19.67
CA ALA A 388 14.39 -12.11 -19.22
C ALA A 388 13.94 -11.59 -17.84
N SER A 389 14.85 -11.03 -17.04
CA SER A 389 14.53 -10.47 -15.71
C SER A 389 13.50 -9.33 -15.78
N TYR A 390 13.46 -8.57 -16.89
CA TYR A 390 12.50 -7.48 -17.10
C TYR A 390 11.06 -7.95 -17.19
N GLN A 391 10.82 -9.24 -17.43
CA GLN A 391 9.46 -9.81 -17.47
C GLN A 391 8.99 -10.29 -16.10
N LEU A 392 9.91 -10.51 -15.14
CA LEU A 392 9.59 -11.17 -13.86
C LEU A 392 8.54 -10.40 -13.06
N GLU A 393 8.69 -9.08 -12.95
CA GLU A 393 7.72 -8.23 -12.27
C GLU A 393 6.32 -8.36 -12.86
N ARG A 394 6.22 -8.32 -14.19
CA ARG A 394 4.95 -8.47 -14.89
C ARG A 394 4.31 -9.82 -14.59
N GLU A 395 5.10 -10.88 -14.63
CA GLU A 395 4.63 -12.25 -14.38
C GLU A 395 4.14 -12.39 -12.93
N ILE A 396 4.86 -11.84 -11.95
CA ILE A 396 4.43 -11.80 -10.54
C ILE A 396 3.11 -11.03 -10.41
N ARG A 397 3.00 -9.83 -10.99
CA ARG A 397 1.78 -9.00 -10.96
C ARG A 397 0.58 -9.71 -11.61
N SER A 398 0.81 -10.43 -12.70
CA SER A 398 -0.25 -11.14 -13.42
C SER A 398 -0.61 -12.51 -12.84
N SER A 399 0.19 -13.02 -11.88
CA SER A 399 0.00 -14.35 -11.31
C SER A 399 -1.24 -14.48 -10.42
N GLY A 400 -1.77 -13.35 -9.92
CA GLY A 400 -2.87 -13.33 -8.96
C GLY A 400 -2.47 -13.79 -7.55
N ILE A 401 -1.16 -13.84 -7.27
CA ILE A 401 -0.60 -14.25 -5.98
C ILE A 401 -0.38 -13.02 -5.11
N ASP A 402 -0.69 -13.12 -3.83
CA ASP A 402 -0.44 -12.05 -2.88
C ASP A 402 1.06 -11.86 -2.64
N TYR A 403 1.51 -10.62 -2.74
CA TYR A 403 2.85 -10.15 -2.44
C TYR A 403 2.78 -8.76 -1.80
N GLN A 404 3.77 -8.43 -0.99
CA GLN A 404 4.00 -7.08 -0.49
C GLN A 404 4.99 -6.38 -1.42
N PHE A 405 4.74 -5.10 -1.70
CA PHE A 405 5.64 -4.25 -2.48
C PHE A 405 6.00 -3.01 -1.68
N THR A 406 7.30 -2.71 -1.60
CA THR A 406 7.82 -1.46 -1.01
C THR A 406 8.88 -0.88 -1.92
N ASN A 407 9.06 0.45 -1.89
CA ASN A 407 10.10 1.14 -2.63
C ASN A 407 10.66 2.33 -1.84
N TYR A 408 11.84 2.80 -2.25
CA TYR A 408 12.49 4.01 -1.76
C TYR A 408 13.08 4.77 -2.95
N SER A 409 13.00 6.10 -2.94
CA SER A 409 13.42 6.98 -4.05
C SER A 409 13.99 8.33 -3.60
#